data_AF-A0A6L7PAQ2-F1
#
_entry.id   AF-A0A6L7PAQ2-F1
#
_cell.length_a   1.000
_cell.length_b   1.000
_cell.length_c   1.000
_cell.angle_alpha   90.00
_cell.angle_beta   90.00
_cell.angle_gamma   90.00
#
_symmetry.space_group_name_H-M   'P 1'
#
loop_
_entity.id
_entity.type
_entity.pdbx_description
1 polymer ?
#
loop_
_entity_poly.entity_id
_entity_poly.type
_entity_poly.pdbx_seq_one_letter_code
_entity_poly.pdbx_strand_id
1 'polypeptide(L)'
;MVADPAAKSPDSPAPADSGGSAAEPEPDTPDPSKIDRKARMKLPANTPEKQPADVRVHNWDEVFHLFDPETAKAEAVRCIQCPAAPCTVACPVDNDIPGALWLLEQGDFDGAANI
;
A
#
# COMPACT_ATOMS: atom_id res chain seq x y z
N MET A 1 -30.50 28.19 -46.91
CA MET A 1 -29.04 28.19 -46.77
C MET A 1 -28.74 27.80 -45.34
N VAL A 2 -28.65 26.49 -45.10
CA VAL A 2 -28.44 25.91 -43.77
C VAL A 2 -27.00 26.20 -43.34
N ALA A 3 -26.84 26.91 -42.22
CA ALA A 3 -25.55 27.10 -41.59
C ALA A 3 -25.29 25.91 -40.66
N ASP A 4 -24.24 25.14 -40.97
CA ASP A 4 -23.69 24.05 -40.15
C ASP A 4 -23.07 24.61 -38.84
N PRO A 5 -23.48 24.14 -37.65
CA PRO A 5 -22.88 24.52 -36.39
C PRO A 5 -21.97 23.40 -35.86
N ALA A 6 -20.67 23.44 -36.19
CA ALA A 6 -19.57 22.89 -35.37
C ALA A 6 -18.26 22.81 -36.16
N ALA A 7 -17.61 23.96 -36.39
CA ALA A 7 -16.18 23.94 -36.67
C ALA A 7 -15.42 23.87 -35.33
N LYS A 8 -15.05 22.65 -34.92
CA LYS A 8 -14.16 22.43 -33.77
C LYS A 8 -12.72 22.42 -34.28
N SER A 9 -11.93 23.38 -33.80
CA SER A 9 -10.53 23.61 -34.18
C SER A 9 -9.67 22.36 -34.00
N PRO A 10 -8.88 21.93 -35.00
CA PRO A 10 -8.05 20.73 -34.92
C PRO A 10 -6.60 21.09 -34.60
N ASP A 11 -6.32 21.67 -33.44
CA ASP A 11 -4.92 21.87 -33.00
C ASP A 11 -4.86 21.93 -31.47
N SER A 12 -5.00 20.77 -30.85
CA SER A 12 -4.46 20.53 -29.52
C SER A 12 -3.63 19.27 -29.60
N PRO A 13 -2.30 19.34 -29.42
CA PRO A 13 -1.51 18.12 -29.35
C PRO A 13 -2.00 17.32 -28.15
N ALA A 14 -2.18 16.02 -28.37
CA ALA A 14 -2.40 15.07 -27.29
C ALA A 14 -1.33 15.28 -26.21
N PRO A 15 -1.68 15.20 -24.91
CA PRO A 15 -0.64 15.20 -23.89
C PRO A 15 0.32 14.07 -24.21
N ALA A 16 1.61 14.43 -24.25
CA ALA A 16 2.70 13.49 -24.45
C ALA A 16 2.51 12.30 -23.51
N ASP A 17 2.69 11.11 -24.05
CA ASP A 17 2.90 9.88 -23.28
C ASP A 17 4.14 10.15 -22.42
N SER A 18 3.91 10.71 -21.23
CA SER A 18 4.95 10.92 -20.24
C SER A 18 5.22 9.53 -19.71
N GLY A 19 6.05 8.79 -20.46
CA GLY A 19 6.68 7.58 -20.01
C GLY A 19 7.06 7.81 -18.57
N GLY A 20 6.40 7.07 -17.68
CA GLY A 20 6.70 7.07 -16.27
C GLY A 20 8.19 6.85 -16.19
N SER A 21 8.91 7.90 -15.78
CA SER A 21 10.30 7.78 -15.40
C SER A 21 10.28 6.69 -14.36
N ALA A 22 10.79 5.51 -14.73
CA ALA A 22 11.03 4.46 -13.78
C ALA A 22 11.90 5.12 -12.72
N ALA A 23 11.30 5.40 -11.55
CA ALA A 23 12.06 5.68 -10.37
C ALA A 23 13.08 4.54 -10.29
N GLU A 24 14.36 4.89 -10.23
CA GLU A 24 15.42 3.90 -10.11
C GLU A 24 15.02 2.97 -8.95
N PRO A 25 15.09 1.64 -9.10
CA PRO A 25 14.63 0.74 -8.05
C PRO A 25 15.54 0.93 -6.84
N GLU A 26 15.00 1.59 -5.82
CA GLU A 26 15.56 1.67 -4.47
C GLU A 26 15.91 0.23 -4.01
N PRO A 27 17.05 0.02 -3.33
CA PRO A 27 17.78 -1.26 -3.27
C PRO A 27 17.03 -2.45 -2.63
N ASP A 28 15.84 -2.24 -2.09
CA ASP A 28 15.10 -3.22 -1.30
C ASP A 28 13.74 -3.62 -1.89
N THR A 29 13.47 -3.36 -3.17
CA THR A 29 12.22 -3.89 -3.77
C THR A 29 12.32 -5.42 -3.95
N PRO A 30 11.36 -6.22 -3.43
CA PRO A 30 11.48 -7.67 -3.50
C PRO A 30 11.32 -8.21 -4.93
N ASP A 31 12.17 -9.18 -5.29
CA ASP A 31 12.07 -9.91 -6.55
C ASP A 31 10.72 -10.65 -6.63
N PRO A 32 9.81 -10.24 -7.53
CA PRO A 32 8.47 -10.81 -7.63
C PRO A 32 8.44 -12.31 -7.94
N SER A 33 9.52 -12.85 -8.54
CA SER A 33 9.62 -14.27 -8.89
C SER A 33 9.83 -15.17 -7.67
N LYS A 34 10.30 -14.60 -6.55
CA LYS A 34 10.62 -15.33 -5.31
C LYS A 34 9.46 -15.34 -4.32
N ILE A 35 8.34 -14.68 -4.63
CA ILE A 35 7.20 -14.54 -3.73
C ILE A 35 6.12 -15.57 -4.07
N ASP A 36 5.88 -16.49 -3.15
CA ASP A 36 4.70 -17.35 -3.22
C ASP A 36 3.44 -16.59 -2.79
N ARG A 37 2.86 -15.84 -3.74
CA ARG A 37 1.62 -15.07 -3.54
C ARG A 37 0.45 -15.94 -3.11
N LYS A 38 0.38 -17.19 -3.61
CA LYS A 38 -0.73 -18.10 -3.31
C LYS A 38 -0.64 -18.59 -1.87
N ALA A 39 0.55 -18.84 -1.35
CA ALA A 39 0.75 -19.18 0.05
C ALA A 39 0.43 -17.99 0.96
N ARG A 40 0.96 -16.80 0.65
CA ARG A 40 0.73 -15.58 1.45
C ARG A 40 -0.75 -15.21 1.57
N MET A 41 -1.53 -15.30 0.48
CA MET A 41 -2.99 -15.06 0.50
C MET A 41 -3.76 -15.99 1.45
N LYS A 42 -3.24 -17.18 1.75
CA LYS A 42 -3.92 -18.18 2.60
C LYS A 42 -3.60 -18.03 4.08
N LEU A 43 -2.65 -17.18 4.44
CA LEU A 43 -2.35 -16.90 5.83
C LEU A 43 -3.64 -16.35 6.50
N PRO A 44 -3.88 -16.64 7.80
CA PRO A 44 -4.94 -15.99 8.55
C PRO A 44 -4.56 -14.56 8.92
N ALA A 45 -5.54 -13.67 9.02
CA ALA A 45 -5.32 -12.30 9.51
C ALA A 45 -5.42 -12.29 11.04
N ASN A 46 -4.52 -11.57 11.69
CA ASN A 46 -4.57 -11.32 13.12
C ASN A 46 -5.32 -10.01 13.40
N THR A 47 -5.98 -9.95 14.54
CA THR A 47 -6.65 -8.73 15.01
C THR A 47 -5.93 -8.23 16.25
N PRO A 48 -5.65 -6.92 16.37
CA PRO A 48 -5.05 -6.38 17.59
C PRO A 48 -5.96 -6.62 18.79
N GLU A 49 -5.35 -6.73 19.98
CA GLU A 49 -6.11 -6.84 21.22
C GLU A 49 -7.01 -5.61 21.37
N LYS A 50 -8.28 -5.85 21.74
CA LYS A 50 -9.28 -4.81 21.89
C LYS A 50 -9.79 -4.80 23.31
N GLN A 51 -9.77 -3.62 23.93
CA GLN A 51 -10.33 -3.46 25.27
C GLN A 51 -11.81 -3.91 25.33
N PRO A 52 -12.21 -4.63 26.40
CA PRO A 52 -13.62 -4.93 26.68
C PRO A 52 -14.48 -3.66 26.74
N ALA A 53 -15.73 -3.77 26.30
CA ALA A 53 -16.62 -2.61 26.17
C ALA A 53 -16.99 -1.99 27.52
N ASP A 54 -17.17 -2.82 28.54
CA ASP A 54 -17.45 -2.43 29.92
C ASP A 54 -16.26 -1.75 30.61
N VAL A 55 -15.02 -2.04 30.17
CA VAL A 55 -13.81 -1.37 30.68
C VAL A 55 -13.60 -0.01 30.01
N ARG A 56 -13.62 0.04 28.66
CA ARG A 56 -13.24 1.25 27.89
C ARG A 56 -14.24 2.40 27.98
N VAL A 57 -15.45 2.18 28.49
CA VAL A 57 -16.43 3.27 28.75
C VAL A 57 -16.09 4.08 30.00
N HIS A 58 -15.08 3.67 30.76
CA HIS A 58 -14.67 4.28 32.03
C HIS A 58 -13.26 4.88 32.00
N ASN A 59 -12.58 4.89 30.85
CA ASN A 59 -11.25 5.48 30.68
C ASN A 59 -11.15 6.22 29.32
N TRP A 60 -10.00 6.86 29.09
CA TRP A 60 -9.67 7.53 27.82
C TRP A 60 -8.48 6.87 27.12
N ASP A 61 -8.16 5.64 27.50
CA ASP A 61 -7.02 4.91 26.96
C ASP A 61 -7.35 4.34 25.57
N GLU A 62 -6.31 4.00 24.80
CA GLU A 62 -6.49 3.49 23.45
C GLU A 62 -7.24 2.15 23.44
N VAL A 63 -8.25 2.05 22.59
CA VAL A 63 -9.15 0.90 22.53
C VAL A 63 -8.50 -0.34 21.92
N PHE A 64 -7.71 -0.17 20.86
CA PHE A 64 -6.98 -1.24 20.21
C PHE A 64 -5.52 -1.12 20.59
N HIS A 65 -4.94 -2.21 21.06
CA HIS A 65 -3.53 -2.23 21.42
C HIS A 65 -2.68 -2.56 20.19
N LEU A 66 -1.40 -2.21 20.26
CA LEU A 66 -0.44 -2.49 19.20
C LEU A 66 -0.21 -4.00 19.05
N PHE A 67 0.17 -4.43 17.86
CA PHE A 67 0.73 -5.75 17.67
C PHE A 67 2.09 -5.85 18.38
N ASP A 68 2.39 -7.04 18.91
CA ASP A 68 3.75 -7.38 19.26
C ASP A 68 4.61 -7.51 17.97
N PRO A 69 5.95 -7.41 18.08
CA PRO A 69 6.83 -7.44 16.91
C PRO A 69 6.67 -8.68 16.02
N GLU A 70 6.40 -9.86 16.59
CA GLU A 70 6.28 -11.09 15.80
C GLU A 70 4.94 -11.15 15.07
N THR A 71 3.85 -10.72 15.72
CA THR A 71 2.55 -10.59 15.05
C THR A 71 2.60 -9.52 13.96
N ALA A 72 3.26 -8.38 14.18
CA ALA A 72 3.41 -7.33 13.17
C ALA A 72 4.16 -7.84 11.92
N LYS A 73 5.26 -8.58 12.13
CA LYS A 73 5.99 -9.26 11.03
C LYS A 73 5.12 -10.29 10.32
N ALA A 74 4.37 -11.10 11.07
CA ALA A 74 3.47 -12.10 10.50
C ALA A 74 2.37 -11.46 9.63
N GLU A 75 1.83 -10.31 10.04
CA GLU A 75 0.89 -9.54 9.22
C GLU A 75 1.56 -8.97 7.96
N ALA A 76 2.80 -8.48 8.07
CA ALA A 76 3.56 -7.96 6.94
C ALA A 76 3.82 -9.02 5.86
N VAL A 77 4.14 -10.27 6.27
CA VAL A 77 4.32 -11.43 5.38
C VAL A 77 3.07 -11.73 4.53
N ARG A 78 1.87 -11.30 4.96
CA ARG A 78 0.63 -11.48 4.17
C ARG A 78 0.62 -10.63 2.90
N CYS A 79 1.41 -9.55 2.85
CA CYS A 79 1.55 -8.74 1.64
C CYS A 79 2.00 -9.61 0.48
N ILE A 80 1.23 -9.64 -0.62
CA ILE A 80 1.57 -10.45 -1.80
C ILE A 80 2.43 -9.72 -2.82
N GLN A 81 2.89 -8.51 -2.49
CA GLN A 81 3.75 -7.69 -3.34
C GLN A 81 3.19 -7.62 -4.77
N CYS A 82 1.99 -7.06 -4.86
CA CYS A 82 1.25 -6.88 -6.11
C CYS A 82 2.04 -5.96 -7.05
N PRO A 83 2.32 -6.36 -8.31
CA PRO A 83 3.05 -5.49 -9.24
C PRO A 83 2.34 -4.15 -9.52
N ALA A 84 1.01 -4.13 -9.46
CA ALA A 84 0.22 -2.92 -9.69
C ALA A 84 -0.04 -2.10 -8.41
N ALA A 85 0.38 -2.59 -7.23
CA ALA A 85 0.25 -1.93 -5.92
C ALA A 85 -1.02 -1.06 -5.74
N PRO A 86 -2.24 -1.61 -5.87
CA PRO A 86 -3.47 -0.81 -5.79
C PRO A 86 -3.66 -0.12 -4.43
N CYS A 87 -3.02 -0.63 -3.38
CA CYS A 87 -2.97 0.01 -2.07
C CYS A 87 -2.29 1.37 -2.10
N THR A 88 -1.15 1.50 -2.79
CA THR A 88 -0.42 2.77 -2.96
C THR A 88 -1.26 3.75 -3.79
N VAL A 89 -1.82 3.29 -4.92
CA VAL A 89 -2.69 4.12 -5.78
C VAL A 89 -3.92 4.65 -5.04
N ALA A 90 -4.45 3.87 -4.08
CA ALA A 90 -5.59 4.28 -3.27
C ALA A 90 -5.22 5.21 -2.10
N CYS A 91 -3.94 5.31 -1.75
CA CYS A 91 -3.47 6.15 -0.65
C CYS A 91 -3.41 7.62 -1.10
N PRO A 92 -4.12 8.56 -0.45
CA PRO A 92 -4.13 9.97 -0.88
C PRO A 92 -2.78 10.70 -0.78
N VAL A 93 -1.82 10.09 -0.09
CA VAL A 93 -0.46 10.63 0.13
C VAL A 93 0.61 9.73 -0.48
N ASP A 94 0.21 8.76 -1.31
CA ASP A 94 1.11 7.90 -2.09
C ASP A 94 2.15 7.11 -1.25
N ASN A 95 1.79 6.70 -0.03
CA ASN A 95 2.67 5.90 0.83
C ASN A 95 3.14 4.61 0.12
N ASP A 96 4.42 4.28 0.23
CA ASP A 96 4.96 3.00 -0.24
C ASP A 96 4.60 1.84 0.72
N ILE A 97 3.32 1.47 0.72
CA ILE A 97 2.78 0.37 1.54
C ILE A 97 3.49 -0.97 1.24
N PRO A 98 3.73 -1.37 -0.02
CA PRO A 98 4.47 -2.61 -0.31
C PRO A 98 5.90 -2.61 0.23
N GLY A 99 6.62 -1.49 0.10
CA GLY A 99 7.98 -1.31 0.62
C GLY A 99 8.04 -1.33 2.14
N ALA A 100 7.16 -0.59 2.81
CA ALA A 100 7.06 -0.59 4.28
C ALA A 100 6.79 -2.01 4.82
N LEU A 101 5.86 -2.75 4.21
CA LEU A 101 5.56 -4.13 4.62
C LEU A 101 6.71 -5.10 4.31
N TRP A 102 7.52 -4.84 3.28
CA TRP A 102 8.71 -5.63 2.97
C TRP A 102 9.82 -5.45 4.02
N LEU A 103 10.10 -4.21 4.42
CA LEU A 103 11.07 -3.93 5.49
C LEU A 103 10.58 -4.48 6.83
N LEU A 104 9.27 -4.32 7.10
CA LEU A 104 8.65 -4.82 8.32
C LEU A 104 8.74 -6.34 8.44
N GLU A 105 8.47 -7.12 7.36
CA GLU A 105 8.57 -8.59 7.45
C GLU A 105 10.00 -9.09 7.73
N GLN A 106 11.01 -8.31 7.34
CA GLN A 106 12.42 -8.58 7.61
C GLN A 106 12.86 -8.15 9.02
N GLY A 107 11.99 -7.44 9.76
CA GLY A 107 12.27 -6.91 11.09
C GLY A 107 13.01 -5.57 11.07
N ASP A 108 13.08 -4.88 9.92
CA ASP A 108 13.59 -3.52 9.84
C ASP A 108 12.46 -2.53 10.11
N PHE A 109 12.12 -2.36 11.39
CA PHE A 109 11.04 -1.48 11.84
C PHE A 109 11.33 -0.01 11.56
N ASP A 110 12.59 0.41 11.74
CA ASP A 110 13.00 1.80 11.51
C ASP A 110 13.00 2.11 10.02
N GLY A 111 13.50 1.21 9.17
CA GLY A 111 13.41 1.33 7.72
C GLY A 111 11.95 1.41 7.26
N ALA A 112 11.09 0.52 7.76
CA ALA A 112 9.66 0.51 7.44
C ALA A 112 8.93 1.79 7.85
N ALA A 113 9.39 2.48 8.90
CA ALA A 113 8.78 3.73 9.38
C ALA A 113 9.24 4.97 8.60
N ASN A 114 10.34 4.88 7.85
CA ASN A 114 10.98 6.02 7.16
C ASN A 114 10.80 5.98 5.64
N ILE A 115 9.99 5.06 5.10
CA ILE A 115 9.68 4.91 3.67
C ILE A 115 8.29 5.44 3.31
#